data_AF-A0A1L8N2V9-F1
#
_entry.id   AF-A0A1L8N2V9-F1
#
_cell.length_a   1.000
_cell.length_b   1.000
_cell.length_c   1.000
_cell.angle_alpha   90.00
_cell.angle_beta   90.00
_cell.angle_gamma   90.00
#
_symmetry.space_group_name_H-M   'P 1'
#
loop_
_entity.id
_entity.type
_entity.pdbx_description
1 polymer ?
#
loop_
_entity_poly.entity_id
_entity_poly.type
_entity_poly.pdbx_seq_one_letter_code
_entity_poly.pdbx_strand_id
1 'polypeptide(L)'
;MILRPSKIDLDWLNNNQPKLCFNNKNIIEGIYKLNSSYKGVALKGNYKIKIDLLVDNIDLIPTVYLYPENLHRILNKSDLKISDLHINSDFSLCLCIPELAKDYLPHGYNLKEFIINLVNPFFYWIRSYCLNKKKPWNDYSHGFQGYKEAFGVDVFETKKSVNNQELYNCIKKKFGSEYLSKQAFRKIIRG
;
A
#
# COMPACT_ATOMS: atom_id res chain seq x y z
N MET A 1 -11.09 2.61 14.25
CA MET A 1 -12.12 1.63 13.81
C MET A 1 -11.47 0.26 13.67
N ILE A 2 -12.21 -0.85 13.87
CA ILE A 2 -11.68 -2.21 13.69
C ILE A 2 -12.31 -2.83 12.44
N LEU A 3 -11.48 -3.25 11.49
CA LEU A 3 -11.90 -3.92 10.26
C LEU A 3 -11.96 -5.44 10.47
N ARG A 4 -13.02 -5.93 11.12
CA ARG A 4 -13.15 -7.37 11.40
C ARG A 4 -13.46 -8.18 10.13
N PRO A 5 -12.67 -9.24 9.81
CA PRO A 5 -12.99 -10.13 8.70
C PRO A 5 -14.29 -10.87 8.97
N SER A 6 -15.11 -11.06 7.94
CA SER A 6 -16.27 -11.94 8.00
C SER A 6 -15.86 -13.41 8.04
N LYS A 7 -16.81 -14.32 8.32
CA LYS A 7 -16.56 -15.77 8.19
C LYS A 7 -16.09 -16.13 6.76
N ILE A 8 -16.71 -15.53 5.75
CA ILE A 8 -16.38 -15.75 4.34
C ILE A 8 -14.93 -15.30 4.05
N ASP A 9 -14.50 -14.19 4.64
CA ASP A 9 -13.13 -13.70 4.51
C ASP A 9 -12.12 -14.66 5.16
N LEU A 10 -12.44 -15.20 6.34
CA LEU A 10 -11.57 -16.15 7.04
C LEU A 10 -11.51 -17.49 6.30
N ASP A 11 -12.63 -17.99 5.79
CA ASP A 11 -12.68 -19.19 4.96
C ASP A 11 -11.84 -19.00 3.68
N TRP A 12 -11.95 -17.83 3.04
CA TRP A 12 -11.11 -17.50 1.89
C TRP A 12 -9.63 -17.42 2.26
N LEU A 13 -9.28 -16.76 3.37
CA LEU A 13 -7.91 -16.62 3.85
C LEU A 13 -7.29 -18.00 4.12
N ASN A 14 -7.99 -18.88 4.84
CA ASN A 14 -7.53 -20.22 5.16
C ASN A 14 -7.29 -21.07 3.89
N ASN A 15 -8.16 -20.94 2.89
CA ASN A 15 -8.04 -21.69 1.64
C ASN A 15 -6.92 -21.17 0.73
N ASN A 16 -6.69 -19.85 0.69
CA ASN A 16 -5.79 -19.22 -0.29
C ASN A 16 -4.42 -18.84 0.31
N GLN A 17 -4.38 -18.57 1.60
CA GLN A 17 -3.20 -18.18 2.37
C GLN A 17 -3.16 -18.95 3.71
N PRO A 18 -3.08 -20.30 3.70
CA PRO A 18 -3.21 -21.14 4.89
C PRO A 18 -2.14 -20.92 5.98
N LYS A 19 -1.09 -20.17 5.67
CA LYS A 19 -0.02 -19.80 6.61
C LYS A 19 -0.19 -18.40 7.19
N LEU A 20 -1.26 -17.69 6.85
CA LEU A 20 -1.70 -16.48 7.52
C LEU A 20 -2.83 -16.82 8.49
N CYS A 21 -2.68 -16.42 9.75
CA CYS A 21 -3.63 -16.73 10.81
C CYS A 21 -4.20 -15.43 11.40
N PHE A 22 -5.52 -15.36 11.50
CA PHE A 22 -6.20 -14.30 12.24
C PHE A 22 -6.21 -14.62 13.75
N ASN A 23 -5.83 -13.65 14.59
CA ASN A 23 -5.76 -13.82 16.05
C ASN A 23 -6.74 -12.89 16.80
N ASN A 24 -6.83 -13.08 18.13
CA ASN A 24 -7.74 -12.33 19.00
C ASN A 24 -7.38 -10.84 19.19
N LYS A 25 -6.24 -10.38 18.66
CA LYS A 25 -5.80 -8.97 18.70
C LYS A 25 -6.21 -8.18 17.45
N ASN A 26 -7.08 -8.75 16.61
CA ASN A 26 -7.44 -8.20 15.30
C ASN A 26 -6.23 -8.10 14.34
N ILE A 27 -5.32 -9.07 14.43
CA ILE A 27 -4.12 -9.15 13.59
C ILE A 27 -4.21 -10.39 12.72
N ILE A 28 -3.81 -10.28 11.46
CA ILE A 28 -3.52 -11.41 10.59
C ILE A 28 -2.00 -11.51 10.44
N GLU A 29 -1.39 -12.62 10.84
CA GLU A 29 0.06 -12.77 10.80
C GLU A 29 0.50 -14.15 10.30
N GLY A 30 1.71 -14.22 9.77
CA GLY A 30 2.33 -15.47 9.31
C GLY A 30 3.00 -15.31 7.96
N ILE A 31 3.00 -16.37 7.15
CA ILE A 31 3.67 -16.38 5.85
C ILE A 31 2.66 -16.10 4.73
N TYR A 32 2.76 -14.92 4.12
CA TYR A 32 2.10 -14.60 2.87
C TYR A 32 2.81 -15.30 1.71
N LYS A 33 2.04 -16.08 0.92
CA LYS A 33 2.51 -16.77 -0.27
C LYS A 33 2.11 -15.98 -1.50
N LEU A 34 3.10 -15.33 -2.11
CA LEU A 34 2.97 -14.77 -3.45
C LEU A 34 2.96 -15.92 -4.46
N ASN A 35 1.90 -15.99 -5.26
CA ASN A 35 1.78 -16.88 -6.41
C ASN A 35 0.90 -16.20 -7.45
N SER A 36 1.50 -15.32 -8.24
CA SER A 36 0.78 -14.40 -9.12
C SER A 36 1.46 -14.30 -10.47
N SER A 37 0.68 -13.98 -11.50
CA SER A 37 1.19 -13.73 -12.84
C SER A 37 0.69 -12.41 -13.38
N TYR A 38 1.57 -11.69 -14.08
CA TYR A 38 1.22 -10.47 -14.78
C TYR A 38 2.00 -10.38 -16.09
N LYS A 39 1.29 -10.09 -17.20
CA LYS A 39 1.84 -10.03 -18.56
C LYS A 39 2.73 -11.23 -18.92
N GLY A 40 2.27 -12.45 -18.59
CA GLY A 40 2.95 -13.70 -18.90
C GLY A 40 4.14 -14.05 -17.98
N VAL A 41 4.50 -13.19 -17.03
CA VAL A 41 5.55 -13.49 -16.04
C VAL A 41 4.89 -14.05 -14.79
N ALA A 42 5.25 -15.26 -14.37
CA ALA A 42 4.76 -15.87 -13.14
C ALA A 42 5.80 -15.74 -12.03
N LEU A 43 5.42 -15.16 -10.89
CA LEU A 43 6.29 -14.95 -9.75
C LEU A 43 5.77 -15.70 -8.52
N LYS A 44 6.71 -16.32 -7.81
CA LYS A 44 6.48 -16.99 -6.54
C LYS A 44 7.39 -16.41 -5.46
N GLY A 45 6.89 -16.35 -4.23
CA GLY A 45 7.63 -15.85 -3.08
C GLY A 45 6.89 -16.12 -1.77
N ASN A 46 7.63 -16.09 -0.67
CA ASN A 46 7.09 -16.22 0.68
C ASN A 46 7.58 -15.05 1.50
N TYR A 47 6.68 -14.36 2.18
CA TYR A 47 6.97 -13.18 2.99
C TYR A 47 6.28 -13.32 4.34
N LYS A 48 7.06 -13.32 5.41
CA LYS A 48 6.50 -13.17 6.76
C LYS A 48 5.94 -11.76 6.98
N ILE A 49 4.64 -11.63 7.21
CA ILE A 49 3.96 -10.33 7.34
C ILE A 49 3.05 -10.30 8.55
N LYS A 50 2.69 -9.09 8.96
CA LYS A 50 1.63 -8.79 9.93
C LYS A 50 0.68 -7.79 9.28
N ILE A 51 -0.62 -8.03 9.35
CA ILE A 51 -1.67 -7.10 8.91
C ILE A 51 -2.42 -6.68 10.17
N ASP A 52 -2.34 -5.40 10.50
CA ASP A 52 -3.06 -4.80 11.62
C ASP A 52 -4.39 -4.25 11.13
N LEU A 53 -5.50 -4.83 11.62
CA LEU A 53 -6.86 -4.45 11.20
C LEU A 53 -7.42 -3.29 12.04
N LEU A 54 -6.64 -2.74 12.96
CA LEU A 54 -6.93 -1.48 13.61
C LEU A 54 -6.57 -0.35 12.65
N VAL A 55 -7.60 0.40 12.25
CA VAL A 55 -7.45 1.55 11.35
C VAL A 55 -7.85 2.84 12.04
N ASP A 56 -7.04 3.87 11.84
CA ASP A 56 -7.35 5.23 12.26
C ASP A 56 -8.39 5.84 11.31
N ASN A 57 -9.11 6.88 11.71
CA ASN A 57 -10.13 7.51 10.84
C ASN A 57 -9.56 8.12 9.53
N ILE A 58 -8.23 8.21 9.41
CA ILE A 58 -7.54 8.73 8.23
C ILE A 58 -7.28 7.61 7.21
N ASP A 59 -6.99 6.40 7.69
CA ASP A 59 -6.62 5.27 6.84
C ASP A 59 -7.83 4.36 6.67
N LEU A 60 -8.26 4.17 5.43
CA LEU A 60 -9.44 3.35 5.11
C LEU A 60 -9.10 1.87 4.93
N ILE A 61 -7.82 1.50 5.12
CA ILE A 61 -7.29 0.17 4.86
C ILE A 61 -6.38 -0.28 6.00
N PRO A 62 -6.29 -1.60 6.27
CA PRO A 62 -5.34 -2.14 7.25
C PRO A 62 -3.89 -1.79 6.95
N THR A 63 -3.09 -1.66 8.01
CA THR A 63 -1.64 -1.46 7.88
C THR A 63 -0.94 -2.81 7.76
N VAL A 64 -0.12 -2.99 6.73
CA VAL A 64 0.70 -4.19 6.54
C VAL A 64 2.13 -3.90 6.94
N TYR A 65 2.73 -4.81 7.69
CA TYR A 65 4.10 -4.74 8.14
C TYR A 65 4.89 -5.91 7.58
N LEU A 66 6.11 -5.62 7.15
CA LEU A 66 7.09 -6.61 6.80
C LEU A 66 7.94 -6.97 8.02
N TYR A 67 8.18 -8.26 8.25
CA TYR A 67 9.16 -8.65 9.27
C TYR A 67 10.61 -8.36 8.81
N PRO A 68 11.52 -7.95 9.72
CA PRO A 68 12.88 -7.55 9.37
C PRO A 68 13.66 -8.57 8.53
N GLU A 69 13.48 -9.87 8.77
CA GLU A 69 14.12 -10.94 8.02
C GLU A 69 13.81 -10.89 6.51
N ASN A 70 12.61 -10.46 6.11
CA ASN A 70 12.30 -10.28 4.70
C ASN A 70 12.94 -9.02 4.14
N LEU A 71 13.00 -7.94 4.93
CA LEU A 71 13.57 -6.68 4.49
C LEU A 71 15.05 -6.87 4.16
N HIS A 72 15.82 -7.52 5.05
CA HIS A 72 17.22 -7.83 4.78
C HIS A 72 17.40 -8.61 3.48
N ARG A 73 16.53 -9.59 3.22
CA ARG A 73 16.54 -10.36 1.97
C ARG A 73 16.20 -9.53 0.73
N ILE A 74 15.30 -8.56 0.84
CA ILE A 74 14.92 -7.65 -0.24
C ILE A 74 16.07 -6.68 -0.53
N LEU A 75 16.62 -6.04 0.50
CA LEU A 75 17.70 -5.06 0.37
C LEU A 75 18.98 -5.70 -0.18
N ASN A 76 19.32 -6.94 0.22
CA ASN A 76 20.46 -7.64 -0.37
C ASN A 76 20.30 -7.95 -1.87
N LYS A 77 19.10 -7.83 -2.42
CA LYS A 77 18.77 -8.07 -3.84
C LYS A 77 18.37 -6.79 -4.57
N SER A 78 18.35 -5.67 -3.87
CA SER A 78 17.91 -4.38 -4.37
C SER A 78 19.05 -3.38 -4.28
N ASP A 79 19.13 -2.53 -5.28
CA ASP A 79 19.95 -1.33 -5.33
C ASP A 79 19.14 -0.10 -4.89
N LEU A 80 17.85 -0.29 -4.59
CA LEU A 80 16.95 0.75 -4.10
C LEU A 80 17.06 0.94 -2.60
N LYS A 81 16.79 2.17 -2.15
CA LYS A 81 16.62 2.46 -0.73
C LYS A 81 15.29 1.89 -0.22
N ILE A 82 15.17 1.74 1.09
CA ILE A 82 13.94 1.28 1.77
C ILE A 82 12.72 2.09 1.34
N SER A 83 12.86 3.42 1.29
CA SER A 83 11.78 4.32 0.86
C SER A 83 11.29 3.96 -0.54
N ASP A 84 12.21 3.82 -1.50
CA ASP A 84 11.91 3.55 -2.93
C ASP A 84 11.29 2.16 -3.16
N LEU A 85 11.29 1.30 -2.13
CA LEU A 85 10.59 0.02 -2.09
C LEU A 85 9.18 0.14 -1.50
N HIS A 86 8.71 1.35 -1.22
CA HIS A 86 7.45 1.64 -0.53
C HIS A 86 7.35 0.97 0.85
N ILE A 87 8.48 0.95 1.57
CA ILE A 87 8.58 0.45 2.94
C ILE A 87 8.97 1.63 3.84
N ASN A 88 8.21 1.86 4.90
CA ASN A 88 8.48 2.89 5.90
C ASN A 88 9.53 2.43 6.91
N SER A 89 10.06 3.36 7.71
CA SER A 89 11.08 3.07 8.73
C SER A 89 10.61 2.13 9.84
N ASP A 90 9.29 2.08 10.09
CA ASP A 90 8.63 1.15 11.03
C ASP A 90 8.27 -0.20 10.39
N PHE A 91 8.74 -0.44 9.17
CA PHE A 91 8.45 -1.60 8.32
C PHE A 91 7.01 -1.71 7.82
N SER A 92 6.17 -0.68 8.01
CA SER A 92 4.87 -0.62 7.36
C SER A 92 5.03 -0.43 5.85
N LEU A 93 4.07 -0.96 5.09
CA LEU A 93 4.05 -0.93 3.63
C LEU A 93 3.15 0.20 3.14
N CYS A 94 3.67 1.03 2.25
CA CYS A 94 2.86 2.01 1.51
C CYS A 94 2.19 1.30 0.33
N LEU A 95 0.97 0.80 0.55
CA LEU A 95 0.26 0.00 -0.46
C LEU A 95 -0.43 0.85 -1.52
N CYS A 96 -0.94 2.03 -1.14
CA CYS A 96 -1.53 3.00 -2.03
C CYS A 96 -1.57 4.38 -1.35
N ILE A 97 -1.94 5.40 -2.12
CA ILE A 97 -2.33 6.69 -1.55
C ILE A 97 -3.68 6.49 -0.84
N PRO A 98 -3.84 6.85 0.45
CA PRO A 98 -5.05 6.59 1.22
C PRO A 98 -6.34 7.10 0.56
N GLU A 99 -6.29 8.28 -0.06
CA GLU A 99 -7.43 8.87 -0.76
C GLU A 99 -7.84 8.09 -2.02
N LEU A 100 -6.92 7.31 -2.61
CA LEU A 100 -7.21 6.43 -3.73
C LEU A 100 -7.64 5.03 -3.29
N ALA A 101 -7.68 4.72 -1.99
CA ALA A 101 -8.05 3.37 -1.52
C ALA A 101 -9.41 2.90 -2.04
N LYS A 102 -10.37 3.82 -2.19
CA LYS A 102 -11.71 3.54 -2.74
C LYS A 102 -11.69 3.07 -4.20
N ASP A 103 -10.65 3.42 -4.96
CA ASP A 103 -10.50 2.99 -6.35
C ASP A 103 -10.07 1.51 -6.41
N TYR A 104 -9.42 1.01 -5.35
CA TYR A 104 -9.02 -0.40 -5.17
C TYR A 104 -10.06 -1.22 -4.39
N LEU A 105 -10.87 -0.55 -3.57
CA LEU A 105 -11.88 -1.12 -2.66
C LEU A 105 -13.20 -0.35 -2.81
N PRO A 106 -13.89 -0.45 -3.95
CA PRO A 106 -15.07 0.38 -4.26
C PRO A 106 -16.27 0.11 -3.35
N HIS A 107 -16.31 -1.05 -2.71
CA HIS A 107 -17.38 -1.46 -1.79
C HIS A 107 -16.98 -1.38 -0.32
N GLY A 108 -15.89 -0.65 -0.03
CA GLY A 108 -15.29 -0.60 1.31
C GLY A 108 -14.39 -1.80 1.58
N TYR A 109 -13.97 -1.96 2.83
CA TYR A 109 -13.03 -3.00 3.19
C TYR A 109 -13.63 -4.41 3.02
N ASN A 110 -12.96 -5.21 2.21
CA ASN A 110 -13.11 -6.66 2.13
C ASN A 110 -11.71 -7.29 2.15
N LEU A 111 -11.47 -8.31 2.99
CA LEU A 111 -10.13 -8.87 3.19
C LEU A 111 -9.56 -9.46 1.88
N LYS A 112 -10.41 -10.18 1.13
CA LYS A 112 -10.01 -10.78 -0.14
C LYS A 112 -9.62 -9.69 -1.15
N GLU A 113 -10.46 -8.68 -1.34
CA GLU A 113 -10.15 -7.58 -2.27
C GLU A 113 -8.90 -6.80 -1.83
N PHE A 114 -8.78 -6.52 -0.52
CA PHE A 114 -7.58 -5.88 0.04
C PHE A 114 -6.31 -6.67 -0.29
N ILE A 115 -6.31 -7.99 -0.08
CA ILE A 115 -5.15 -8.82 -0.39
C ILE A 115 -4.89 -8.86 -1.90
N ILE A 116 -5.92 -9.05 -2.73
CA ILE A 116 -5.77 -9.20 -4.19
C ILE A 116 -5.34 -7.88 -4.87
N ASN A 117 -5.91 -6.75 -4.43
CA ASN A 117 -5.78 -5.46 -5.12
C ASN A 117 -4.66 -4.58 -4.56
N LEU A 118 -4.20 -4.81 -3.31
CA LEU A 118 -3.18 -3.98 -2.67
C LEU A 118 -1.96 -4.78 -2.20
N VAL A 119 -2.16 -5.82 -1.38
CA VAL A 119 -1.03 -6.61 -0.83
C VAL A 119 -0.31 -7.41 -1.91
N ASN A 120 -1.07 -8.07 -2.78
CA ASN A 120 -0.51 -8.91 -3.83
C ASN A 120 0.28 -8.11 -4.89
N PRO A 121 -0.23 -6.98 -5.42
CA PRO A 121 0.51 -6.15 -6.37
C PRO A 121 1.81 -5.61 -5.77
N PHE A 122 1.80 -5.20 -4.48
CA PHE A 122 3.02 -4.77 -3.79
C PHE A 122 4.10 -5.87 -3.81
N PHE A 123 3.77 -7.08 -3.34
CA PHE A 123 4.77 -8.17 -3.30
C PHE A 123 5.19 -8.64 -4.70
N TYR A 124 4.28 -8.59 -5.68
CA TYR A 124 4.63 -8.87 -7.07
C TYR A 124 5.64 -7.85 -7.60
N TRP A 125 5.40 -6.57 -7.36
CA TRP A 125 6.29 -5.48 -7.77
C TRP A 125 7.68 -5.64 -7.17
N ILE A 126 7.77 -5.84 -5.85
CA ILE A 126 9.03 -6.06 -5.14
C ILE A 126 9.76 -7.28 -5.68
N ARG A 127 9.05 -8.40 -5.88
CA ARG A 127 9.64 -9.63 -6.40
C ARG A 127 10.17 -9.44 -7.82
N SER A 128 9.42 -8.78 -8.69
CA SER A 128 9.81 -8.48 -10.06
C SER A 128 11.08 -7.63 -10.10
N TYR A 129 11.12 -6.57 -9.28
CA TYR A 129 12.28 -5.69 -9.20
C TYR A 129 13.53 -6.43 -8.68
N CYS A 130 13.41 -7.16 -7.57
CA CYS A 130 14.54 -7.91 -7.02
C CYS A 130 15.11 -8.99 -7.96
N LEU A 131 14.30 -9.55 -8.87
CA LEU A 131 14.76 -10.58 -9.81
C LEU A 131 15.34 -9.98 -11.09
N ASN A 132 14.69 -8.97 -11.65
CA ASN A 132 14.94 -8.53 -13.02
C ASN A 132 15.39 -7.07 -13.13
N LYS A 133 15.46 -6.34 -12.00
CA LYS A 133 15.69 -4.88 -11.95
C LYS A 133 14.69 -4.09 -12.82
N LYS A 134 13.50 -4.67 -13.01
CA LYS A 134 12.42 -4.11 -13.85
C LYS A 134 11.15 -4.00 -13.04
N LYS A 135 10.62 -2.77 -12.98
CA LYS A 135 9.30 -2.48 -12.45
C LYS A 135 8.25 -3.06 -13.41
N PRO A 136 7.27 -3.85 -12.95
CA PRO A 136 6.24 -4.41 -13.82
C PRO A 136 5.23 -3.35 -14.31
N TRP A 137 5.11 -2.25 -13.57
CA TRP A 137 4.37 -1.04 -13.91
C TRP A 137 4.97 0.15 -13.14
N ASN A 138 4.59 1.37 -13.53
CA ASN A 138 5.00 2.59 -12.83
C ASN A 138 4.25 2.72 -11.49
N ASP A 139 4.98 3.07 -10.45
CA ASP A 139 4.48 3.43 -9.13
C ASP A 139 4.44 4.95 -8.97
N TYR A 140 3.65 5.42 -7.99
CA TYR A 140 3.70 6.82 -7.58
C TYR A 140 4.97 7.08 -6.77
N SER A 141 5.50 8.30 -6.87
CA SER A 141 6.54 8.81 -5.98
C SER A 141 6.05 8.88 -4.52
N HIS A 142 6.96 9.11 -3.57
CA HIS A 142 6.59 9.27 -2.16
C HIS A 142 6.12 10.70 -1.81
N GLY A 143 5.40 10.81 -0.70
CA GLY A 143 5.01 12.08 -0.09
C GLY A 143 4.29 13.01 -1.08
N PHE A 144 4.56 14.31 -0.95
CA PHE A 144 3.93 15.35 -1.77
C PHE A 144 4.02 15.10 -3.29
N GLN A 145 5.11 14.52 -3.78
CA GLN A 145 5.29 14.25 -5.19
C GLN A 145 4.35 13.14 -5.69
N GLY A 146 4.16 12.07 -4.92
CA GLY A 146 3.17 11.03 -5.25
C GLY A 146 1.75 11.56 -5.35
N TYR A 147 1.39 12.48 -4.46
CA TYR A 147 0.08 13.13 -4.49
C TYR A 147 -0.10 13.99 -5.73
N LYS A 148 0.94 14.73 -6.16
CA LYS A 148 0.88 15.48 -7.43
C LYS A 148 0.61 14.57 -8.62
N GLU A 149 1.38 13.48 -8.73
CA GLU A 149 1.24 12.49 -9.79
C GLU A 149 -0.15 11.85 -9.79
N ALA A 150 -0.67 11.51 -8.62
CA ALA A 150 -1.98 10.89 -8.45
C ALA A 150 -3.17 11.81 -8.78
N PHE A 151 -3.03 13.10 -8.52
CA PHE A 151 -4.10 14.08 -8.73
C PHE A 151 -3.96 14.89 -10.02
N GLY A 152 -2.99 14.53 -10.86
CA GLY A 152 -2.75 15.23 -12.13
C GLY A 152 -2.46 16.71 -11.90
N VAL A 153 -1.88 17.06 -10.76
CA VAL A 153 -1.43 18.43 -10.51
C VAL A 153 -0.13 18.57 -11.27
N ASP A 154 -0.19 19.27 -12.41
CA ASP A 154 0.83 19.29 -13.46
C ASP A 154 2.25 19.09 -12.93
N VAL A 155 2.78 17.90 -13.21
CA VAL A 155 4.17 17.53 -12.92
C VAL A 155 5.08 17.94 -14.09
N PHE A 156 4.51 18.23 -15.26
CA PHE A 156 5.26 18.36 -16.51
C PHE A 156 5.27 19.76 -17.13
N GLU A 157 4.42 20.69 -16.70
CA GLU A 157 4.48 22.06 -17.20
C GLU A 157 4.35 23.06 -16.06
N THR A 158 5.49 23.39 -15.45
CA THR A 158 5.96 24.76 -15.22
C THR A 158 7.04 24.74 -14.16
N LYS A 159 8.08 25.55 -14.36
CA LYS A 159 9.02 25.98 -13.31
C LYS A 159 8.35 26.84 -12.21
N LYS A 160 7.04 26.70 -12.00
CA LYS A 160 6.30 27.28 -10.89
C LYS A 160 6.10 26.18 -9.87
N SER A 161 6.66 26.40 -8.68
CA SER A 161 6.32 25.62 -7.49
C SER A 161 4.81 25.60 -7.31
N VAL A 162 4.15 24.49 -7.64
CA VAL A 162 2.79 24.21 -7.19
C VAL A 162 2.80 24.39 -5.68
N ASN A 163 2.09 25.41 -5.19
CA ASN A 163 2.10 25.71 -3.77
C ASN A 163 1.18 24.72 -3.04
N ASN A 164 1.42 24.51 -1.75
CA ASN A 164 0.62 23.58 -0.94
C ASN A 164 -0.89 23.87 -0.98
N GLN A 165 -1.30 25.11 -1.27
CA GLN A 165 -2.70 25.50 -1.36
C GLN A 165 -3.38 24.93 -2.61
N GLU A 166 -2.67 24.85 -3.73
CA GLU A 166 -3.20 24.30 -4.98
C GLU A 166 -3.44 22.78 -4.86
N LEU A 167 -2.48 22.02 -4.30
CA LEU A 167 -2.68 20.60 -4.05
C LEU A 167 -3.84 20.37 -3.06
N TYR A 168 -3.90 21.15 -1.98
CA TYR A 168 -5.00 21.09 -1.03
C TYR A 168 -6.36 21.31 -1.71
N ASN A 169 -6.44 22.32 -2.58
CA ASN A 169 -7.67 22.62 -3.32
C ASN A 169 -8.04 21.50 -4.31
N CYS A 170 -7.06 20.88 -4.99
CA CYS A 170 -7.30 19.75 -5.89
C CYS A 170 -7.86 18.53 -5.15
N ILE A 171 -7.25 18.16 -4.02
CA ILE A 171 -7.72 17.01 -3.25
C ILE A 171 -9.09 17.34 -2.62
N LYS A 172 -9.27 18.54 -2.07
CA LYS A 172 -10.58 19.00 -1.56
C LYS A 172 -11.67 18.99 -2.64
N LYS A 173 -11.35 19.39 -3.88
CA LYS A 173 -12.30 19.37 -5.00
C LYS A 173 -12.69 17.94 -5.38
N LYS A 174 -11.74 17.00 -5.33
CA LYS A 174 -11.97 15.59 -5.75
C LYS A 174 -12.64 14.73 -4.68
N PHE A 175 -12.43 15.01 -3.40
CA PHE A 175 -12.93 14.16 -2.29
C PHE A 175 -13.81 14.89 -1.27
N GLY A 176 -14.00 16.20 -1.40
CA GLY A 176 -14.73 17.02 -0.43
C GLY A 176 -13.87 17.50 0.74
N SER A 177 -14.37 18.48 1.50
CA SER A 177 -13.69 19.06 2.67
C SER A 177 -13.48 18.09 3.84
N GLU A 178 -14.27 17.03 3.89
CA GLU A 178 -14.31 16.08 5.00
C GLU A 178 -13.14 15.08 4.96
N TYR A 179 -12.55 14.87 3.78
CA TYR A 179 -11.52 13.86 3.55
C TYR A 179 -10.09 14.30 3.90
N LEU A 180 -9.84 15.61 3.97
CA LEU A 180 -8.52 16.16 4.32
C LEU A 180 -8.64 17.13 5.48
N SER A 181 -8.49 16.60 6.69
CA SER A 181 -8.19 17.46 7.83
C SER A 181 -6.89 18.23 7.55
N LYS A 182 -6.80 19.49 8.01
CA LYS A 182 -5.55 20.27 7.90
C LYS A 182 -4.35 19.53 8.51
N GLN A 183 -4.59 18.62 9.44
CA GLN A 183 -3.56 17.80 10.09
C GLN A 183 -3.08 16.66 9.19
N ALA A 184 -3.99 15.97 8.47
CA ALA A 184 -3.64 14.99 7.45
C ALA A 184 -2.84 15.64 6.31
N PHE A 185 -3.27 16.81 5.84
CA PHE A 185 -2.54 17.57 4.82
C PHE A 185 -1.14 17.98 5.29
N ARG A 186 -0.98 18.39 6.55
CA ARG A 186 0.35 18.71 7.12
C ARG A 186 1.27 17.50 7.19
N LYS A 187 0.77 16.28 7.39
CA LYS A 187 1.59 15.06 7.32
C LYS A 187 2.09 14.82 5.89
N ILE A 188 1.23 15.00 4.87
CA ILE A 188 1.58 14.82 3.45
C ILE A 188 2.70 15.77 3.00
N ILE A 189 2.66 17.04 3.45
CA ILE A 189 3.67 18.05 3.08
C ILE A 189 4.98 17.85 3.85
N ARG A 190 4.91 17.35 5.09
CA ARG A 190 6.09 17.31 5.98
C ARG A 190 7.04 16.16 5.73
N GLY A 191 6.59 15.09 5.04
CA GLY A 191 7.44 13.94 4.68
C GLY A 191 8.12 13.31 5.89
#